data_AF-A0A452Z7N3-F1
#
_entry.id   AF-A0A452Z7N3-F1
#
_cell.length_a   1.000
_cell.length_b   1.000
_cell.length_c   1.000
_cell.angle_alpha   90.00
_cell.angle_beta   90.00
_cell.angle_gamma   90.00
#
_symmetry.space_group_name_H-M   'P 1'
#
loop_
_entity.id
_entity.type
_entity.pdbx_description
1 polymer ?
#
loop_
_entity_poly.entity_id
_entity_poly.type
_entity_poly.pdbx_seq_one_letter_code
_entity_poly.pdbx_strand_id
1 'polypeptide(L)'
;SSGSEEFLELIKSALLAALEALIPGSLFGLMTFSHKIGLYDVQGPVPVVKNVFIPPDSEEDGLAVALEDAMPLLSFLALVDTCKDQIAAALDTLRPTSSWERGAASGQEADTVLLGGRGFGTAMSSLIDYLSSEYGSTFALARVFAFLSGAPDYGDGQLDTRRYGEQYASKGEDADLALLPEQIPFYRDLAAVAVQAGVCVDIFAVTDEYTDLASLKFLSIESGGSLFLYANADDSTLPQDIYRLLSRPYAFGCVLRLRTSPDFEPGHSYGHFFPDPQYENVQHIICCDSFATYAYDFDFTHADGFSRHTEPAVVQIAFQYSVIEPVEVASGNGPQSYPRFCLKRRLRIRTLQYRPANNINEIYDSVDQEAVLHILVHKVILVSLENGVREGRNSVHDWLAILITRYNDALRSDPRTPESHIDIDFSQCPHLQMIPQFVFGLLRSPLLRLHEEGIHPDYRIYLQCLFSSLEPSSLAKAIYPLLISYSSPNKQAFPRHTLSRAALTMSESPIFLLDAFTNLVVYYSSTADPSLPFPPPHDCLLRTTINALKQDRCITPKLMIVRGGQDDSSLFENYLIEEQDVDGSGYASGNGFISFREGIRNEVAEILKEESGS
;
A
#
# COMPACT_ATOMS: atom_id res chain seq x y z
N SER A 1 7.08 -16.69 21.04
CA SER A 1 6.94 -16.19 19.65
C SER A 1 8.21 -16.51 18.89
N SER A 2 8.12 -16.84 17.59
CA SER A 2 9.27 -17.24 16.76
C SER A 2 10.24 -16.10 16.40
N GLY A 3 9.84 -14.84 16.59
CA GLY A 3 10.67 -13.66 16.24
C GLY A 3 11.88 -13.46 17.14
N SER A 4 12.84 -12.64 16.67
CA SER A 4 14.02 -12.22 17.43
C SER A 4 13.66 -11.30 18.61
N GLU A 5 14.61 -11.07 19.52
CA GLU A 5 14.43 -10.13 20.63
C GLU A 5 14.20 -8.70 20.13
N GLU A 6 14.98 -8.24 19.15
CA GLU A 6 14.82 -6.93 18.50
C GLU A 6 13.44 -6.78 17.84
N PHE A 7 12.97 -7.81 17.14
CA PHE A 7 11.63 -7.83 16.56
C PHE A 7 10.57 -7.65 17.66
N LEU A 8 10.64 -8.41 18.75
CA LEU A 8 9.65 -8.34 19.83
C LEU A 8 9.67 -7.01 20.57
N GLU A 9 10.85 -6.40 20.77
CA GLU A 9 10.96 -5.06 21.37
C GLU A 9 10.35 -3.99 20.46
N LEU A 10 10.53 -4.09 19.14
CA LEU A 10 9.84 -3.22 18.20
C LEU A 10 8.31 -3.42 18.25
N ILE A 11 7.83 -4.66 18.24
CA ILE A 11 6.39 -4.95 18.32
C ILE A 11 5.82 -4.44 19.64
N LYS A 12 6.52 -4.60 20.76
CA LYS A 12 6.17 -4.00 22.06
C LYS A 12 5.98 -2.50 21.95
N SER A 13 6.99 -1.80 21.42
CA SER A 13 6.96 -0.34 21.25
C SER A 13 5.76 0.08 20.41
N ALA A 14 5.45 -0.67 19.35
CA ALA A 14 4.32 -0.41 18.49
C ALA A 14 2.96 -0.69 19.16
N LEU A 15 2.85 -1.76 19.95
CA LEU A 15 1.64 -2.08 20.70
C LEU A 15 1.39 -1.07 21.83
N LEU A 16 2.43 -0.59 22.50
CA LEU A 16 2.33 0.52 23.46
C LEU A 16 1.85 1.81 22.78
N ALA A 17 2.38 2.12 21.60
CA ALA A 17 1.91 3.24 20.80
C ALA A 17 0.44 3.07 20.38
N ALA A 18 0.00 1.84 20.05
CA ALA A 18 -1.40 1.51 19.82
C ALA A 18 -2.28 1.81 21.04
N LEU A 19 -1.87 1.40 22.24
CA LEU A 19 -2.63 1.65 23.48
C LEU A 19 -2.80 3.14 23.80
N GLU A 20 -1.87 3.99 23.36
CA GLU A 20 -2.01 5.45 23.47
C GLU A 20 -2.95 6.05 22.42
N ALA A 21 -3.16 5.37 21.30
CA ALA A 21 -3.97 5.86 20.18
C ALA A 21 -5.42 5.34 20.19
N LEU A 22 -5.68 4.19 20.82
CA LEU A 22 -7.01 3.58 20.86
C LEU A 22 -8.05 4.49 21.51
N ILE A 23 -9.23 4.54 20.90
CA ILE A 23 -10.37 5.33 21.38
C ILE A 23 -10.91 4.68 22.67
N PRO A 24 -11.34 5.46 23.68
CA PRO A 24 -11.99 4.90 24.85
C PRO A 24 -13.20 4.05 24.47
N GLY A 25 -13.41 2.93 25.17
CA GLY A 25 -14.38 1.90 24.82
C GLY A 25 -13.88 0.80 23.87
N SER A 26 -12.64 0.90 23.38
CA SER A 26 -12.03 -0.18 22.57
C SER A 26 -11.75 -1.42 23.42
N LEU A 27 -11.96 -2.59 22.82
CA LEU A 27 -11.55 -3.88 23.36
C LEU A 27 -10.18 -4.26 22.78
N PHE A 28 -9.33 -4.86 23.60
CA PHE A 28 -7.98 -5.28 23.25
C PHE A 28 -7.77 -6.75 23.63
N GLY A 29 -7.22 -7.53 22.71
CA GLY A 29 -6.80 -8.90 22.94
C GLY A 29 -5.38 -9.12 22.44
N LEU A 30 -4.61 -9.96 23.13
CA LEU A 30 -3.22 -10.27 22.79
C LEU A 30 -3.05 -11.78 22.58
N MET A 31 -2.74 -12.15 21.35
CA MET A 31 -2.46 -13.52 20.95
C MET A 31 -1.04 -13.61 20.38
N THR A 32 -0.32 -14.65 20.75
CA THR A 32 0.97 -15.00 20.13
C THR A 32 0.87 -16.34 19.42
N PHE A 33 1.68 -16.56 18.40
CA PHE A 33 1.71 -17.83 17.69
C PHE A 33 3.14 -18.30 17.38
N SER A 34 3.27 -19.62 17.21
CA SER A 34 4.42 -20.36 16.68
C SER A 34 3.91 -21.76 16.30
N HIS A 35 4.45 -22.84 16.86
CA HIS A 35 3.86 -24.19 16.84
C HIS A 35 2.73 -24.33 17.89
N LYS A 36 2.44 -23.26 18.63
CA LYS A 36 1.36 -23.16 19.61
C LYS A 36 0.78 -21.75 19.57
N ILE A 37 -0.48 -21.62 19.92
CA ILE A 37 -1.20 -20.35 20.10
C ILE A 37 -1.20 -20.02 21.59
N GLY A 38 -0.71 -18.84 21.96
CA GLY A 38 -0.70 -18.33 23.33
C GLY A 38 -1.70 -17.20 23.49
N LEU A 39 -2.79 -17.45 24.23
CA LEU A 39 -3.80 -16.46 24.60
C LEU A 39 -3.41 -15.78 25.91
N TYR A 40 -3.28 -14.45 25.91
CA TYR A 40 -2.93 -13.68 27.10
C TYR A 40 -4.20 -13.22 27.84
N ASP A 41 -4.28 -13.55 29.12
CA ASP A 41 -5.17 -12.87 30.05
C ASP A 41 -4.53 -11.54 30.45
N VAL A 42 -5.04 -10.47 29.86
CA VAL A 42 -4.59 -9.08 30.09
C VAL A 42 -5.51 -8.31 31.03
N GLN A 43 -6.49 -8.99 31.65
CA GLN A 43 -7.41 -8.40 32.63
C GLN A 43 -6.96 -8.71 34.07
N GLY A 44 -6.29 -9.85 34.27
CA GLY A 44 -5.76 -10.27 35.56
C GLY A 44 -4.65 -9.36 36.13
N PRO A 45 -4.42 -9.39 37.46
CA PRO A 45 -3.35 -8.64 38.10
C PRO A 45 -1.94 -9.16 37.75
N VAL A 46 -1.85 -10.39 37.24
CA VAL A 46 -0.63 -11.02 36.74
C VAL A 46 -0.95 -11.55 35.35
N PRO A 47 -0.15 -11.23 34.31
CA PRO A 47 -0.35 -11.76 32.98
C PRO A 47 -0.22 -13.29 32.98
N VAL A 48 -1.25 -13.98 32.52
CA VAL A 48 -1.25 -15.45 32.36
C VAL A 48 -1.42 -15.78 30.89
N VAL A 49 -0.60 -16.71 30.39
CA VAL A 49 -0.69 -17.19 29.00
C VAL A 49 -1.22 -18.62 28.98
N LYS A 50 -2.35 -18.82 28.30
CA LYS A 50 -2.89 -20.15 28.03
C LYS A 50 -2.45 -20.60 26.64
N ASN A 51 -1.76 -21.74 26.58
CA ASN A 51 -1.21 -22.26 25.33
C ASN A 51 -2.09 -23.39 24.78
N VAL A 52 -2.40 -23.32 23.49
CA VAL A 52 -3.05 -24.37 22.70
C VAL A 52 -2.07 -24.80 21.61
N PHE A 53 -1.81 -26.10 21.48
CA PHE A 53 -0.85 -26.61 20.50
C PHE A 53 -1.49 -26.71 19.11
N ILE A 54 -0.72 -26.36 18.08
CA ILE A 54 -1.12 -26.55 16.68
C ILE A 54 -0.68 -27.98 16.29
N PRO A 55 -1.58 -28.82 15.74
CA PRO A 55 -1.21 -30.16 15.30
C PRO A 55 -0.15 -30.11 14.18
N PRO A 56 0.79 -31.08 14.13
CA PRO A 56 1.80 -31.16 13.08
C PRO A 56 1.25 -31.68 11.75
N ASP A 57 0.16 -32.46 11.76
CA ASP A 57 -0.39 -33.13 10.59
C ASP A 57 -1.64 -32.39 10.10
N SER A 58 -1.67 -32.01 8.82
CA SER A 58 -2.79 -31.32 8.15
C SER A 58 -4.02 -32.22 7.89
N GLU A 59 -4.11 -33.40 8.53
CA GLU A 59 -5.23 -34.34 8.38
C GLU A 59 -6.29 -34.19 9.49
N GLU A 60 -5.96 -33.61 10.63
CA GLU A 60 -6.94 -33.22 11.65
C GLU A 60 -7.44 -31.80 11.37
N ASP A 61 -8.75 -31.66 11.13
CA ASP A 61 -9.38 -30.38 10.86
C ASP A 61 -9.41 -29.53 12.15
N GLY A 62 -8.54 -28.51 12.22
CA GLY A 62 -8.52 -27.51 13.29
C GLY A 62 -7.72 -27.88 14.54
N LEU A 63 -7.95 -27.12 15.63
CA LEU A 63 -7.24 -27.29 16.90
C LEU A 63 -7.85 -28.42 17.73
N ALA A 64 -7.00 -29.19 18.43
CA ALA A 64 -7.44 -30.21 19.39
C ALA A 64 -8.27 -29.65 20.55
N VAL A 65 -8.09 -28.36 20.89
CA VAL A 65 -8.89 -27.63 21.88
C VAL A 65 -9.29 -26.29 21.26
N ALA A 66 -10.59 -26.00 21.20
CA ALA A 66 -11.07 -24.71 20.69
C ALA A 66 -10.58 -23.56 21.58
N LEU A 67 -10.34 -22.38 20.98
CA LEU A 67 -9.85 -21.22 21.74
C LEU A 67 -10.83 -20.80 22.85
N GLU A 68 -12.14 -20.87 22.59
CA GLU A 68 -13.21 -20.58 23.56
C GLU A 68 -13.14 -21.49 24.81
N ASP A 69 -12.80 -22.78 24.62
CA ASP A 69 -12.65 -23.73 25.74
C ASP A 69 -11.37 -23.45 26.55
N ALA A 70 -10.32 -22.97 25.89
CA ALA A 70 -9.09 -22.58 26.55
C ALA A 70 -9.29 -21.27 27.35
N MET A 71 -9.90 -20.26 26.74
CA MET A 71 -10.21 -18.96 27.33
C MET A 71 -11.50 -18.45 26.69
N PRO A 72 -12.53 -18.08 27.47
CA PRO A 72 -13.72 -17.44 26.91
C PRO A 72 -13.41 -16.07 26.29
N LEU A 73 -14.12 -15.69 25.22
CA LEU A 73 -13.81 -14.45 24.48
C LEU A 73 -13.87 -13.18 25.35
N LEU A 74 -14.84 -13.11 26.25
CA LEU A 74 -14.97 -12.00 27.20
C LEU A 74 -13.81 -11.90 28.20
N SER A 75 -13.09 -13.00 28.45
CA SER A 75 -11.86 -12.99 29.26
C SER A 75 -10.63 -12.59 28.42
N PHE A 76 -10.63 -12.92 27.13
CA PHE A 76 -9.56 -12.53 26.21
C PHE A 76 -9.60 -11.05 25.84
N LEU A 77 -10.80 -10.49 25.62
CA LEU A 77 -10.99 -9.09 25.22
C LEU A 77 -11.14 -8.18 26.45
N ALA A 78 -10.12 -7.35 26.68
CA ALA A 78 -10.08 -6.39 27.79
C ALA A 78 -10.49 -4.98 27.34
N LEU A 79 -11.22 -4.27 28.19
CA LEU A 79 -11.51 -2.86 27.97
C LEU A 79 -10.26 -2.01 28.23
N VAL A 80 -9.77 -1.30 27.21
CA VAL A 80 -8.52 -0.52 27.29
C VAL A 80 -8.56 0.51 28.42
N ASP A 81 -9.72 1.15 28.65
CA ASP A 81 -9.87 2.21 29.66
C ASP A 81 -9.61 1.74 31.09
N THR A 82 -9.91 0.47 31.39
CA THR A 82 -9.78 -0.10 32.73
C THR A 82 -8.53 -0.97 32.89
N CYS A 83 -8.03 -1.51 31.78
CA CYS A 83 -6.97 -2.52 31.78
C CYS A 83 -5.63 -2.02 31.21
N LYS A 84 -5.47 -0.72 30.94
CA LYS A 84 -4.27 -0.18 30.25
C LYS A 84 -2.95 -0.60 30.90
N ASP A 85 -2.84 -0.49 32.23
CA ASP A 85 -1.64 -0.86 32.97
C ASP A 85 -1.40 -2.37 32.95
N GLN A 86 -2.45 -3.19 33.06
CA GLN A 86 -2.37 -4.65 32.98
C GLN A 86 -1.96 -5.11 31.58
N ILE A 87 -2.49 -4.46 30.53
CA ILE A 87 -2.10 -4.74 29.15
C ILE A 87 -0.62 -4.39 28.95
N ALA A 88 -0.16 -3.23 29.40
CA ALA A 88 1.25 -2.85 29.32
C ALA A 88 2.16 -3.85 30.05
N ALA A 89 1.76 -4.28 31.26
CA ALA A 89 2.48 -5.30 32.01
C ALA A 89 2.50 -6.67 31.29
N ALA A 90 1.41 -7.04 30.60
CA ALA A 90 1.36 -8.25 29.79
C ALA A 90 2.28 -8.18 28.57
N LEU A 91 2.31 -7.04 27.87
CA LEU A 91 3.28 -6.80 26.80
C LEU A 91 4.71 -6.97 27.31
N ASP A 92 5.00 -6.53 28.54
CA ASP A 92 6.32 -6.69 29.17
C ASP A 92 6.78 -8.13 29.37
N THR A 93 5.85 -9.08 29.36
CA THR A 93 6.14 -10.53 29.46
C THR A 93 6.42 -11.21 28.12
N LEU A 94 6.26 -10.52 26.99
CA LEU A 94 6.57 -11.07 25.67
C LEU A 94 8.06 -11.46 25.60
N ARG A 95 8.33 -12.72 25.24
CA ARG A 95 9.67 -13.26 25.09
C ARG A 95 9.80 -14.12 23.82
N PRO A 96 10.99 -14.19 23.21
CA PRO A 96 11.27 -15.14 22.16
C PRO A 96 11.05 -16.57 22.65
N THR A 97 10.63 -17.47 21.77
CA THR A 97 10.57 -18.91 22.08
C THR A 97 11.99 -19.38 22.39
N SER A 98 12.17 -20.03 23.55
CA SER A 98 13.50 -20.44 24.01
C SER A 98 14.11 -21.50 23.09
N SER A 99 15.45 -21.57 23.01
CA SER A 99 16.16 -22.60 22.24
C SER A 99 15.83 -24.02 22.68
N TRP A 100 15.47 -24.23 23.96
CA TRP A 100 15.05 -25.51 24.51
C TRP A 100 13.66 -25.94 24.03
N GLU A 101 12.71 -25.02 23.95
CA GLU A 101 11.37 -25.30 23.41
C GLU A 101 11.38 -25.64 21.92
N ARG A 102 12.39 -25.18 21.16
CA ARG A 102 12.58 -25.58 19.76
C ARG A 102 12.97 -27.06 19.61
N GLY A 103 13.66 -27.65 20.60
CA GLY A 103 14.09 -29.04 20.58
C GLY A 103 13.09 -30.05 21.15
N ALA A 104 12.06 -29.60 21.88
CA ALA A 104 11.08 -30.49 22.51
C ALA A 104 9.90 -30.86 21.58
N ALA A 105 9.74 -30.17 20.44
CA ALA A 105 8.74 -30.48 19.42
C ALA A 105 9.16 -31.63 18.48
N SER A 106 10.43 -32.08 18.54
CA SER A 106 10.94 -33.17 17.71
C SER A 106 10.76 -34.52 18.41
N GLY A 107 9.62 -35.17 18.18
CA GLY A 107 9.44 -36.60 18.45
C GLY A 107 10.09 -37.53 17.42
N GLN A 108 10.98 -37.04 16.55
CA GLN A 108 11.63 -37.82 15.49
C GLN A 108 13.14 -37.55 15.41
N GLU A 109 13.85 -38.59 14.93
CA GLU A 109 15.30 -38.80 14.95
C GLU A 109 16.15 -37.64 14.40
N ALA A 110 17.37 -37.59 14.93
CA ALA A 110 18.39 -36.60 14.63
C ALA A 110 18.87 -36.69 13.17
N ASP A 111 18.32 -35.87 12.28
CA ASP A 111 19.07 -35.31 11.13
C ASP A 111 18.37 -34.15 10.37
N THR A 112 17.38 -33.47 10.95
CA THR A 112 16.84 -32.21 10.39
C THR A 112 16.59 -31.19 11.50
N VAL A 113 17.34 -30.09 11.48
CA VAL A 113 17.15 -28.94 12.39
C VAL A 113 15.89 -28.18 11.93
N LEU A 114 14.70 -28.65 12.30
CA LEU A 114 13.46 -27.90 12.12
C LEU A 114 13.30 -26.93 13.31
N LEU A 115 13.55 -25.64 13.05
CA LEU A 115 13.32 -24.55 13.99
C LEU A 115 11.82 -24.45 14.32
N GLY A 116 11.47 -24.16 15.57
CA GLY A 116 10.08 -24.06 16.04
C GLY A 116 9.16 -23.25 15.12
N GLY A 117 8.26 -23.98 14.43
CA GLY A 117 7.47 -23.51 13.30
C GLY A 117 6.54 -22.32 13.57
N ARG A 118 6.07 -21.71 12.48
CA ARG A 118 5.26 -20.48 12.40
C ARG A 118 3.87 -20.84 11.86
N GLY A 119 2.99 -21.27 12.76
CA GLY A 119 1.60 -21.66 12.49
C GLY A 119 0.64 -20.52 12.27
N PHE A 120 0.94 -19.59 11.35
CA PHE A 120 0.14 -18.39 11.13
C PHE A 120 -1.26 -18.69 10.59
N GLY A 121 -1.38 -19.57 9.59
CA GLY A 121 -2.68 -19.86 8.96
C GLY A 121 -3.67 -20.50 9.94
N THR A 122 -3.27 -21.56 10.65
CA THR A 122 -4.10 -22.16 11.72
C THR A 122 -4.43 -21.15 12.83
N ALA A 123 -3.46 -20.33 13.26
CA ALA A 123 -3.71 -19.31 14.29
C ALA A 123 -4.74 -18.26 13.85
N MET A 124 -4.66 -17.79 12.62
CA MET A 124 -5.62 -16.82 12.06
C MET A 124 -7.00 -17.44 11.86
N SER A 125 -7.06 -18.65 11.30
CA SER A 125 -8.33 -19.39 11.14
C SER A 125 -9.04 -19.56 12.48
N SER A 126 -8.33 -20.06 13.48
CA SER A 126 -8.89 -20.24 14.83
C SER A 126 -9.28 -18.93 15.50
N LEU A 127 -8.53 -17.84 15.28
CA LEU A 127 -8.88 -16.52 15.80
C LEU A 127 -10.15 -15.97 15.14
N ILE A 128 -10.30 -16.11 13.83
CA ILE A 128 -11.50 -15.66 13.10
C ILE A 128 -12.73 -16.44 13.57
N ASP A 129 -12.61 -17.75 13.70
CA ASP A 129 -13.69 -18.59 14.25
C ASP A 129 -14.03 -18.19 15.70
N TYR A 130 -13.03 -17.93 16.52
CA TYR A 130 -13.20 -17.50 17.91
C TYR A 130 -13.88 -16.12 18.02
N LEU A 131 -13.60 -15.20 17.10
CA LEU A 131 -14.28 -13.90 17.03
C LEU A 131 -15.70 -14.02 16.48
N SER A 132 -15.93 -14.94 15.54
CA SER A 132 -17.23 -15.11 14.86
C SER A 132 -18.39 -15.40 15.82
N SER A 133 -18.13 -16.05 16.96
CA SER A 133 -19.13 -16.46 17.96
C SER A 133 -19.86 -15.26 18.59
N GLU A 134 -19.19 -14.12 18.69
CA GLU A 134 -19.64 -12.91 19.38
C GLU A 134 -19.74 -11.70 18.44
N TYR A 135 -19.62 -11.92 17.13
CA TYR A 135 -19.79 -10.90 16.12
C TYR A 135 -21.23 -10.38 16.12
N GLY A 136 -21.39 -9.05 16.24
CA GLY A 136 -22.70 -8.40 16.28
C GLY A 136 -23.38 -8.43 17.65
N SER A 137 -22.86 -9.19 18.62
CA SER A 137 -23.29 -9.17 20.03
C SER A 137 -22.35 -8.31 20.89
N THR A 138 -21.09 -8.73 21.01
CA THR A 138 -20.10 -8.11 21.91
C THR A 138 -19.34 -6.97 21.23
N PHE A 139 -19.06 -7.11 19.94
CA PHE A 139 -18.37 -6.09 19.15
C PHE A 139 -19.02 -5.90 17.78
N ALA A 140 -18.87 -4.69 17.23
CA ALA A 140 -19.41 -4.35 15.92
C ALA A 140 -18.49 -4.77 14.76
N LEU A 141 -17.19 -4.81 14.99
CA LEU A 141 -16.15 -5.31 14.09
C LEU A 141 -14.89 -5.65 14.89
N ALA A 142 -14.00 -6.44 14.29
CA ALA A 142 -12.67 -6.68 14.83
C ALA A 142 -11.62 -6.26 13.80
N ARG A 143 -10.54 -5.65 14.28
CA ARG A 143 -9.37 -5.34 13.47
C ARG A 143 -8.17 -6.07 14.05
N VAL A 144 -7.56 -6.95 13.27
CA VAL A 144 -6.46 -7.81 13.70
C VAL A 144 -5.17 -7.27 13.12
N PHE A 145 -4.20 -6.95 13.99
CA PHE A 145 -2.84 -6.59 13.59
C PHE A 145 -1.96 -7.83 13.70
N ALA A 146 -1.61 -8.41 12.54
CA ALA A 146 -0.75 -9.58 12.43
C ALA A 146 0.70 -9.15 12.20
N PHE A 147 1.59 -9.44 13.14
CA PHE A 147 3.02 -9.13 13.04
C PHE A 147 3.79 -10.39 12.62
N LEU A 148 4.45 -10.35 11.47
CA LEU A 148 5.19 -11.48 10.90
C LEU A 148 6.68 -11.14 10.85
N SER A 149 7.52 -12.09 11.25
CA SER A 149 8.98 -12.00 11.12
C SER A 149 9.56 -12.91 10.03
N GLY A 150 8.71 -13.64 9.30
CA GLY A 150 9.09 -14.60 8.26
C GLY A 150 7.89 -15.43 7.79
N ALA A 151 8.07 -16.25 6.74
CA ALA A 151 6.99 -17.03 6.11
C ALA A 151 6.35 -18.04 7.07
N PRO A 152 5.03 -18.26 7.03
CA PRO A 152 4.39 -19.38 7.71
C PRO A 152 4.94 -20.72 7.20
N ASP A 153 5.43 -21.58 8.11
CA ASP A 153 6.10 -22.85 7.77
C ASP A 153 5.58 -24.04 8.60
N TYR A 154 4.40 -23.91 9.21
CA TYR A 154 3.80 -24.93 10.06
C TYR A 154 2.27 -24.84 10.03
N GLY A 155 1.58 -25.98 10.15
CA GLY A 155 0.12 -26.04 10.16
C GLY A 155 -0.52 -25.62 8.84
N ASP A 156 -1.80 -25.29 8.90
CA ASP A 156 -2.57 -24.89 7.71
C ASP A 156 -2.04 -23.57 7.15
N GLY A 157 -2.03 -23.48 5.82
CA GLY A 157 -1.51 -22.31 5.14
C GLY A 157 0.02 -22.19 5.15
N GLN A 158 0.75 -23.27 5.47
CA GLN A 158 2.22 -23.30 5.36
C GLN A 158 2.67 -23.00 3.92
N LEU A 159 3.78 -22.28 3.77
CA LEU A 159 4.35 -21.84 2.50
C LEU A 159 5.75 -22.41 2.31
N ASP A 160 6.10 -22.76 1.07
CA ASP A 160 7.44 -23.28 0.76
C ASP A 160 8.40 -22.14 0.43
N THR A 161 9.30 -21.81 1.37
CA THR A 161 10.31 -20.77 1.17
C THR A 161 11.50 -21.26 0.33
N ARG A 162 11.67 -22.57 0.12
CA ARG A 162 12.76 -23.12 -0.71
C ARG A 162 12.60 -22.73 -2.16
N ARG A 163 11.34 -22.52 -2.60
CA ARG A 163 10.99 -22.03 -3.93
C ARG A 163 11.77 -20.76 -4.31
N TYR A 164 12.00 -19.86 -3.34
CA TYR A 164 12.80 -18.65 -3.56
C TYR A 164 14.22 -19.02 -4.03
N GLY A 165 14.93 -19.85 -3.28
CA GLY A 165 16.29 -20.28 -3.63
C GLY A 165 16.34 -21.13 -4.90
N GLU A 166 15.35 -22.00 -5.11
CA GLU A 166 15.24 -22.84 -6.31
C GLU A 166 15.05 -22.01 -7.57
N GLN A 167 14.27 -20.94 -7.52
CA GLN A 167 14.06 -20.05 -8.66
C GLN A 167 15.32 -19.30 -9.10
N TYR A 168 16.13 -18.80 -8.16
CA TYR A 168 17.43 -18.21 -8.52
C TYR A 168 18.43 -19.27 -9.02
N ALA A 169 18.23 -20.54 -8.65
CA ALA A 169 19.07 -21.66 -9.08
C ALA A 169 18.63 -22.29 -10.41
N SER A 170 17.35 -22.19 -10.77
CA SER A 170 16.75 -22.88 -11.93
C SER A 170 16.40 -21.91 -13.05
N LYS A 171 17.06 -22.08 -14.21
CA LYS A 171 16.78 -21.34 -15.46
C LYS A 171 15.48 -21.82 -16.16
N GLY A 172 14.52 -22.37 -15.41
CA GLY A 172 13.46 -23.22 -15.94
C GLY A 172 12.02 -22.72 -15.78
N GLU A 173 11.70 -21.90 -14.78
CA GLU A 173 10.40 -21.22 -14.69
C GLU A 173 10.39 -19.94 -15.54
N ASP A 174 9.20 -19.50 -15.95
CA ASP A 174 9.04 -18.18 -16.56
C ASP A 174 9.46 -17.12 -15.52
N ALA A 175 10.69 -16.62 -15.66
CA ALA A 175 11.30 -15.67 -14.73
C ALA A 175 10.46 -14.39 -14.58
N ASP A 176 9.60 -14.08 -15.55
CA ASP A 176 8.74 -12.90 -15.55
C ASP A 176 7.44 -13.10 -14.74
N LEU A 177 7.03 -14.34 -14.48
CA LEU A 177 5.87 -14.72 -13.66
C LEU A 177 6.23 -15.24 -12.26
N ALA A 178 7.47 -15.69 -12.07
CA ALA A 178 7.82 -16.47 -10.90
C ALA A 178 7.82 -15.63 -9.58
N LEU A 179 7.22 -16.17 -8.53
CA LEU A 179 6.88 -15.51 -7.23
C LEU A 179 5.83 -14.38 -7.27
N LEU A 180 5.12 -14.19 -8.39
CA LEU A 180 3.98 -13.27 -8.44
C LEU A 180 2.65 -13.92 -8.02
N PRO A 181 2.32 -15.15 -8.46
CA PRO A 181 1.12 -15.85 -8.04
C PRO A 181 1.24 -16.37 -6.60
N GLU A 182 0.09 -16.48 -5.92
CA GLU A 182 -0.01 -17.22 -4.66
C GLU A 182 0.43 -18.68 -4.85
N GLN A 183 1.03 -19.26 -3.81
CA GLN A 183 1.33 -20.69 -3.77
C GLN A 183 0.07 -21.52 -3.53
N ILE A 184 -0.83 -21.00 -2.70
CA ILE A 184 -2.04 -21.68 -2.24
C ILE A 184 -3.20 -20.67 -2.10
N PRO A 185 -4.45 -21.07 -2.36
CA PRO A 185 -5.62 -20.19 -2.22
C PRO A 185 -6.04 -19.96 -0.76
N PHE A 186 -5.45 -20.68 0.21
CA PHE A 186 -5.85 -20.69 1.61
C PHE A 186 -6.10 -19.29 2.22
N TYR A 187 -5.19 -18.34 2.01
CA TYR A 187 -5.31 -17.00 2.60
C TYR A 187 -6.39 -16.13 1.95
N ARG A 188 -6.71 -16.39 0.68
CA ARG A 188 -7.84 -15.78 -0.03
C ARG A 188 -9.16 -16.30 0.51
N ASP A 189 -9.28 -17.63 0.63
CA ASP A 189 -10.47 -18.27 1.21
C ASP A 189 -10.69 -17.83 2.66
N LEU A 190 -9.62 -17.73 3.44
CA LEU A 190 -9.67 -17.22 4.81
C LEU A 190 -10.11 -15.76 4.89
N ALA A 191 -9.75 -14.92 3.91
CA ALA A 191 -10.22 -13.55 3.83
C ALA A 191 -11.74 -13.48 3.70
N ALA A 192 -12.33 -14.35 2.87
CA ALA A 192 -13.78 -14.43 2.70
C ALA A 192 -14.49 -14.82 4.02
N VAL A 193 -13.90 -15.73 4.80
CA VAL A 193 -14.41 -16.07 6.14
C VAL A 193 -14.27 -14.90 7.11
N ALA A 194 -13.12 -14.21 7.12
CA ALA A 194 -12.87 -13.04 7.95
C ALA A 194 -13.92 -11.94 7.70
N VAL A 195 -14.23 -11.68 6.43
CA VAL A 195 -15.25 -10.71 6.00
C VAL A 195 -16.63 -11.06 6.57
N GLN A 196 -17.03 -12.33 6.52
CA GLN A 196 -18.32 -12.77 7.08
C GLN A 196 -18.39 -12.61 8.60
N ALA A 197 -17.24 -12.75 9.27
CA ALA A 197 -17.09 -12.53 10.71
C ALA A 197 -16.87 -11.04 11.09
N GLY A 198 -16.90 -10.11 10.12
CA GLY A 198 -16.64 -8.69 10.38
C GLY A 198 -15.22 -8.40 10.86
N VAL A 199 -14.26 -9.23 10.45
CA VAL A 199 -12.84 -9.16 10.82
C VAL A 199 -12.03 -8.58 9.65
N CYS A 200 -11.34 -7.48 9.91
CA CYS A 200 -10.34 -6.90 9.01
C CYS A 200 -8.93 -7.24 9.50
N VAL A 201 -8.03 -7.64 8.60
CA VAL A 201 -6.67 -8.07 8.96
C VAL A 201 -5.63 -7.15 8.32
N ASP A 202 -4.81 -6.49 9.14
CA ASP A 202 -3.60 -5.81 8.68
C ASP A 202 -2.38 -6.71 8.93
N ILE A 203 -1.50 -6.83 7.93
CA ILE A 203 -0.27 -7.59 8.04
C ILE A 203 0.91 -6.63 8.11
N PHE A 204 1.70 -6.74 9.17
CA PHE A 204 2.95 -6.02 9.39
C PHE A 204 4.11 -7.01 9.28
N ALA A 205 4.70 -7.11 8.10
CA ALA A 205 5.90 -7.92 7.86
C ALA A 205 7.14 -7.11 8.27
N VAL A 206 7.85 -7.57 9.29
CA VAL A 206 9.10 -6.98 9.78
C VAL A 206 10.21 -8.00 9.60
N THR A 207 10.84 -7.98 8.44
CA THR A 207 11.81 -8.99 8.00
C THR A 207 12.56 -8.53 6.75
N ASP A 208 13.80 -8.98 6.62
CA ASP A 208 14.62 -8.93 5.42
C ASP A 208 14.68 -10.28 4.67
N GLU A 209 14.02 -11.31 5.21
CA GLU A 209 13.92 -12.65 4.62
C GLU A 209 12.67 -12.78 3.72
N TYR A 210 12.72 -13.72 2.79
CA TYR A 210 11.58 -14.07 1.95
C TYR A 210 10.43 -14.67 2.78
N THR A 211 9.26 -14.03 2.70
CA THR A 211 8.05 -14.32 3.49
C THR A 211 6.87 -14.79 2.62
N ASP A 212 7.00 -14.69 1.30
CA ASP A 212 5.93 -14.98 0.33
C ASP A 212 4.67 -14.12 0.55
N LEU A 213 4.87 -12.80 0.51
CA LEU A 213 3.77 -11.84 0.57
C LEU A 213 2.79 -12.00 -0.59
N ALA A 214 3.19 -12.65 -1.70
CA ALA A 214 2.30 -12.93 -2.82
C ALA A 214 1.09 -13.77 -2.39
N SER A 215 1.29 -14.76 -1.52
CA SER A 215 0.21 -15.57 -0.93
C SER A 215 -0.51 -14.83 0.22
N LEU A 216 0.24 -14.12 1.07
CA LEU A 216 -0.32 -13.51 2.29
C LEU A 216 -1.14 -12.25 2.05
N LYS A 217 -0.89 -11.51 0.96
CA LYS A 217 -1.55 -10.23 0.68
C LYS A 217 -3.07 -10.35 0.62
N PHE A 218 -3.61 -11.49 0.15
CA PHE A 218 -5.05 -11.69 -0.04
C PHE A 218 -5.81 -11.61 1.28
N LEU A 219 -5.28 -12.21 2.35
CA LEU A 219 -5.89 -12.11 3.69
C LEU A 219 -6.06 -10.64 4.11
N SER A 220 -5.09 -9.79 3.81
CA SER A 220 -5.15 -8.39 4.19
C SER A 220 -6.03 -7.55 3.24
N ILE A 221 -5.78 -7.64 1.93
CA ILE A 221 -6.47 -6.81 0.93
C ILE A 221 -7.97 -7.16 0.86
N GLU A 222 -8.31 -8.45 0.77
CA GLU A 222 -9.70 -8.87 0.57
C GLU A 222 -10.53 -8.75 1.86
N SER A 223 -9.90 -8.75 3.04
CA SER A 223 -10.57 -8.40 4.31
C SER A 223 -10.69 -6.89 4.55
N GLY A 224 -10.18 -6.04 3.64
CA GLY A 224 -10.25 -4.58 3.75
C GLY A 224 -9.17 -3.96 4.66
N GLY A 225 -8.10 -4.70 4.97
CA GLY A 225 -6.94 -4.23 5.72
C GLY A 225 -5.81 -3.71 4.83
N SER A 226 -4.61 -3.61 5.41
CA SER A 226 -3.41 -3.12 4.74
C SER A 226 -2.16 -3.97 5.03
N LEU A 227 -1.30 -4.09 4.02
CA LEU A 227 0.00 -4.76 4.10
C LEU A 227 1.12 -3.73 4.27
N PHE A 228 1.91 -3.87 5.33
CA PHE A 228 3.07 -3.05 5.62
C PHE A 228 4.34 -3.91 5.64
N LEU A 229 5.42 -3.39 5.06
CA LEU A 229 6.72 -4.07 5.02
C LEU A 229 7.81 -3.17 5.62
N TYR A 230 8.53 -3.70 6.60
CA TYR A 230 9.67 -3.06 7.25
C TYR A 230 10.88 -3.99 7.15
N ALA A 231 11.90 -3.56 6.41
CA ALA A 231 13.08 -4.39 6.14
C ALA A 231 13.96 -4.63 7.39
N ASN A 232 13.89 -3.78 8.41
CA ASN A 232 14.67 -3.93 9.63
C ASN A 232 13.92 -3.35 10.83
N ALA A 233 14.33 -3.79 12.03
CA ALA A 233 13.73 -3.32 13.28
C ALA A 233 14.26 -1.94 13.72
N ASP A 234 15.56 -1.69 13.50
CA ASP A 234 16.27 -0.51 14.03
C ASP A 234 15.80 0.83 13.46
N ASP A 235 15.48 0.89 12.16
CA ASP A 235 15.02 2.11 11.47
C ASP A 235 13.56 1.98 11.03
N SER A 236 12.75 1.30 11.85
CA SER A 236 11.33 1.07 11.58
C SER A 236 10.48 2.24 12.06
N THR A 237 9.55 2.68 11.20
CA THR A 237 8.52 3.66 11.55
C THR A 237 7.27 3.00 12.17
N LEU A 238 7.28 1.68 12.38
CA LEU A 238 6.11 0.90 12.77
C LEU A 238 5.34 1.48 13.98
N PRO A 239 5.97 1.87 15.12
CA PRO A 239 5.22 2.45 16.23
C PRO A 239 4.50 3.75 15.87
N GLN A 240 5.16 4.60 15.06
CA GLN A 240 4.60 5.86 14.60
C GLN A 240 3.45 5.63 13.62
N ASP A 241 3.58 4.63 12.75
CA ASP A 241 2.55 4.24 11.79
C ASP A 241 1.32 3.66 12.48
N ILE A 242 1.49 2.77 13.45
CA ILE A 242 0.38 2.24 14.25
C ILE A 242 -0.32 3.33 15.05
N TYR A 243 0.43 4.21 15.72
CA TYR A 243 -0.16 5.32 16.45
C TYR A 243 -1.03 6.18 15.54
N ARG A 244 -0.52 6.55 14.36
CA ARG A 244 -1.23 7.36 13.39
C ARG A 244 -2.42 6.65 12.78
N LEU A 245 -2.27 5.37 12.47
CA LEU A 245 -3.33 4.52 11.95
C LEU A 245 -4.49 4.57 12.94
N LEU A 246 -4.28 4.21 14.21
CA LEU A 246 -5.36 4.15 15.20
C LEU A 246 -5.88 5.52 15.67
N SER A 247 -5.08 6.59 15.57
CA SER A 247 -5.50 7.94 15.95
C SER A 247 -6.45 8.59 14.93
N ARG A 248 -6.58 8.03 13.72
CA ARG A 248 -7.45 8.57 12.67
C ARG A 248 -8.93 8.25 12.95
N PRO A 249 -9.86 9.09 12.48
CA PRO A 249 -11.27 8.72 12.48
C PRO A 249 -11.52 7.59 11.50
N TYR A 250 -12.15 6.52 11.97
CA TYR A 250 -12.55 5.39 11.13
C TYR A 250 -14.06 5.37 10.86
N ALA A 251 -14.37 4.98 9.63
CA ALA A 251 -15.68 4.53 9.23
C ALA A 251 -15.74 3.00 9.31
N PHE A 252 -16.88 2.46 9.72
CA PHE A 252 -17.09 1.06 10.04
C PHE A 252 -18.37 0.50 9.41
N GLY A 253 -18.36 -0.77 9.02
CA GLY A 253 -19.51 -1.46 8.45
C GLY A 253 -20.07 -0.70 7.24
N CYS A 254 -19.16 -0.37 6.32
CA CYS A 254 -19.39 0.56 5.25
C CYS A 254 -19.97 -0.14 4.02
N VAL A 255 -20.91 0.52 3.35
CA VAL A 255 -21.51 0.08 2.09
C VAL A 255 -21.36 1.20 1.07
N LEU A 256 -20.63 0.94 0.00
CA LEU A 256 -20.38 1.85 -1.10
C LEU A 256 -21.20 1.41 -2.30
N ARG A 257 -22.07 2.30 -2.81
CA ARG A 257 -22.85 2.07 -4.02
C ARG A 257 -22.59 3.13 -5.06
N LEU A 258 -22.22 2.69 -6.26
CA LEU A 258 -22.04 3.53 -7.43
C LEU A 258 -23.29 3.46 -8.32
N ARG A 259 -23.73 4.60 -8.83
CA ARG A 259 -24.82 4.71 -9.80
C ARG A 259 -24.41 5.62 -10.94
N THR A 260 -24.75 5.25 -12.15
CA THR A 260 -24.46 6.01 -13.37
C THR A 260 -25.75 6.38 -14.10
N SER A 261 -25.68 7.34 -15.01
CA SER A 261 -26.73 7.57 -16.02
C SER A 261 -26.72 6.44 -17.07
N PRO A 262 -27.83 6.22 -17.82
CA PRO A 262 -28.03 4.99 -18.59
C PRO A 262 -27.06 4.67 -19.74
N ASP A 263 -26.26 5.64 -20.20
CA ASP A 263 -25.39 5.46 -21.37
C ASP A 263 -24.03 4.81 -21.03
N PHE A 264 -23.70 4.66 -19.74
CA PHE A 264 -22.48 4.02 -19.29
C PHE A 264 -22.67 3.36 -17.93
N GLU A 265 -21.84 2.37 -17.64
CA GLU A 265 -21.85 1.62 -16.38
C GLU A 265 -20.43 1.45 -15.83
N PRO A 266 -20.29 1.19 -14.52
CA PRO A 266 -18.99 0.83 -13.97
C PRO A 266 -18.49 -0.46 -14.63
N GLY A 267 -17.25 -0.45 -15.12
CA GLY A 267 -16.57 -1.63 -15.66
C GLY A 267 -15.90 -2.39 -14.51
N HIS A 268 -14.60 -2.21 -14.37
CA HIS A 268 -13.80 -2.72 -13.27
C HIS A 268 -13.81 -1.78 -12.07
N SER A 269 -13.80 -2.39 -10.89
CA SER A 269 -13.69 -1.71 -9.61
C SER A 269 -12.42 -2.15 -8.88
N TYR A 270 -11.63 -1.20 -8.42
CA TYR A 270 -10.35 -1.42 -7.78
C TYR A 270 -10.33 -0.85 -6.36
N GLY A 271 -9.84 -1.62 -5.40
CA GLY A 271 -9.66 -1.20 -4.03
C GLY A 271 -9.83 -2.35 -3.05
N HIS A 272 -9.60 -2.08 -1.77
CA HIS A 272 -9.68 -3.08 -0.70
C HIS A 272 -11.13 -3.14 -0.18
N PHE A 273 -11.97 -3.87 -0.90
CA PHE A 273 -13.37 -4.11 -0.57
C PHE A 273 -13.81 -5.48 -1.07
N PHE A 274 -15.00 -5.91 -0.63
CA PHE A 274 -15.64 -7.12 -1.13
C PHE A 274 -16.95 -6.79 -1.86
N PRO A 275 -17.17 -7.33 -3.07
CA PRO A 275 -18.43 -7.19 -3.78
C PRO A 275 -19.61 -7.77 -3.01
N ASP A 276 -20.75 -7.08 -3.07
CA ASP A 276 -22.01 -7.62 -2.56
C ASP A 276 -22.48 -8.79 -3.45
N PRO A 277 -22.77 -9.97 -2.88
CA PRO A 277 -23.16 -11.14 -3.67
C PRO A 277 -24.57 -11.04 -4.29
N GLN A 278 -25.40 -10.10 -3.84
CA GLN A 278 -26.79 -9.93 -4.27
C GLN A 278 -27.00 -8.69 -5.15
N TYR A 279 -26.22 -7.63 -4.94
CA TYR A 279 -26.41 -6.35 -5.60
C TYR A 279 -25.18 -5.92 -6.40
N GLU A 280 -25.35 -5.82 -7.72
CA GLU A 280 -24.35 -5.22 -8.60
C GLU A 280 -24.02 -3.78 -8.20
N ASN A 281 -22.76 -3.39 -8.40
CA ASN A 281 -22.23 -2.07 -8.08
C ASN A 281 -22.37 -1.66 -6.62
N VAL A 282 -22.45 -2.64 -5.71
CA VAL A 282 -22.40 -2.47 -4.27
C VAL A 282 -21.16 -3.17 -3.74
N GLN A 283 -20.36 -2.43 -3.00
CA GLN A 283 -19.14 -2.89 -2.35
C GLN A 283 -19.28 -2.72 -0.85
N HIS A 284 -18.81 -3.71 -0.10
CA HIS A 284 -18.75 -3.64 1.34
C HIS A 284 -17.31 -3.45 1.80
N ILE A 285 -17.14 -2.65 2.85
CA ILE A 285 -15.85 -2.29 3.42
C ILE A 285 -16.00 -2.42 4.93
N ILE A 286 -15.21 -3.30 5.56
CA ILE A 286 -15.30 -3.54 7.01
C ILE A 286 -14.97 -2.27 7.78
N CYS A 287 -13.84 -1.64 7.43
CA CYS A 287 -13.45 -0.34 7.97
C CYS A 287 -12.57 0.42 6.99
N CYS A 288 -12.61 1.75 7.05
CA CYS A 288 -11.69 2.60 6.30
C CYS A 288 -11.44 3.93 7.00
N ASP A 289 -10.29 4.55 6.71
CA ASP A 289 -9.95 5.90 7.15
C ASP A 289 -10.11 6.91 6.01
N SER A 290 -9.64 8.13 6.24
CA SER A 290 -9.69 9.21 5.24
C SER A 290 -8.76 9.02 4.04
N PHE A 291 -7.81 8.09 4.09
CA PHE A 291 -6.86 7.82 3.00
C PHE A 291 -7.32 6.69 2.07
N ALA A 292 -8.35 5.94 2.45
CA ALA A 292 -8.87 4.86 1.64
C ALA A 292 -9.35 5.37 0.27
N THR A 293 -8.80 4.78 -0.78
CA THR A 293 -9.07 5.14 -2.17
C THR A 293 -9.70 3.96 -2.89
N TYR A 294 -10.74 4.24 -3.68
CA TYR A 294 -11.45 3.27 -4.51
C TYR A 294 -11.55 3.83 -5.92
N ALA A 295 -11.08 3.06 -6.90
CA ALA A 295 -11.05 3.48 -8.30
C ALA A 295 -12.03 2.64 -9.13
N TYR A 296 -12.61 3.27 -10.14
CA TYR A 296 -13.57 2.66 -11.05
C TYR A 296 -13.24 3.12 -12.46
N ASP A 297 -13.19 2.21 -13.42
CA ASP A 297 -13.35 2.57 -14.82
C ASP A 297 -14.79 2.35 -15.28
N PHE A 298 -15.11 2.85 -16.47
CA PHE A 298 -16.48 2.89 -16.98
C PHE A 298 -16.50 2.40 -18.42
N ASP A 299 -17.52 1.63 -18.74
CA ASP A 299 -17.79 1.14 -20.08
C ASP A 299 -19.07 1.79 -20.62
N PHE A 300 -19.05 2.14 -21.90
CA PHE A 300 -20.26 2.59 -22.58
C PHE A 300 -21.20 1.41 -22.82
N THR A 301 -22.49 1.61 -22.54
CA THR A 301 -23.53 0.60 -22.79
C THR A 301 -23.74 0.37 -24.29
N HIS A 302 -23.40 1.37 -25.11
CA HIS A 302 -23.53 1.32 -26.57
C HIS A 302 -22.23 1.76 -27.25
N ALA A 303 -21.90 1.12 -28.38
CA ALA A 303 -20.70 1.44 -29.16
C ALA A 303 -20.69 2.88 -29.69
N ASP A 304 -21.87 3.48 -29.87
CA ASP A 304 -22.04 4.87 -30.30
C ASP A 304 -21.76 5.89 -29.16
N GLY A 305 -21.48 5.43 -27.94
CA GLY A 305 -21.22 6.27 -26.77
C GLY A 305 -22.49 6.91 -26.19
N PHE A 306 -22.44 8.20 -25.87
CA PHE A 306 -23.58 8.93 -25.30
C PHE A 306 -24.71 9.11 -26.30
N SER A 307 -25.93 8.70 -25.94
CA SER A 307 -27.10 8.81 -26.82
C SER A 307 -27.61 10.24 -26.97
N ARG A 308 -27.34 11.10 -25.97
CA ARG A 308 -27.72 12.52 -25.93
C ARG A 308 -26.57 13.38 -25.42
N HIS A 309 -25.97 14.18 -26.31
CA HIS A 309 -24.92 15.13 -25.93
C HIS A 309 -25.45 16.37 -25.17
N THR A 310 -26.77 16.51 -25.00
CA THR A 310 -27.41 17.61 -24.26
C THR A 310 -27.65 17.31 -22.79
N GLU A 311 -27.69 16.03 -22.40
CA GLU A 311 -27.89 15.61 -21.01
C GLU A 311 -26.52 15.37 -20.35
N PRO A 312 -26.32 15.79 -19.10
CA PRO A 312 -25.08 15.52 -18.40
C PRO A 312 -24.96 14.02 -18.06
N ALA A 313 -23.78 13.46 -18.26
CA ALA A 313 -23.38 12.18 -17.70
C ALA A 313 -23.29 12.32 -16.18
N VAL A 314 -24.01 11.47 -15.44
CA VAL A 314 -24.10 11.58 -13.97
C VAL A 314 -23.49 10.37 -13.31
N VAL A 315 -22.62 10.61 -12.32
CA VAL A 315 -22.13 9.59 -11.39
C VAL A 315 -22.58 9.97 -9.99
N GLN A 316 -23.29 9.07 -9.32
CA GLN A 316 -23.68 9.22 -7.93
C GLN A 316 -23.03 8.15 -7.07
N ILE A 317 -22.29 8.61 -6.07
CA ILE A 317 -21.64 7.79 -5.05
C ILE A 317 -22.47 7.90 -3.78
N ALA A 318 -22.99 6.78 -3.29
CA ALA A 318 -23.68 6.68 -2.01
C ALA A 318 -22.85 5.80 -1.07
N PHE A 319 -22.33 6.40 0.00
CA PHE A 319 -21.46 5.74 0.97
C PHE A 319 -22.13 5.76 2.35
N GLN A 320 -22.65 4.61 2.77
CA GLN A 320 -23.22 4.41 4.10
C GLN A 320 -22.11 3.88 5.02
N TYR A 321 -22.04 4.41 6.25
CA TYR A 321 -21.05 3.95 7.23
C TYR A 321 -21.50 4.25 8.65
N SER A 322 -20.87 3.60 9.62
CA SER A 322 -20.99 3.90 11.03
C SER A 322 -19.71 4.55 11.54
N VAL A 323 -19.83 5.53 12.44
CA VAL A 323 -18.69 6.22 13.05
C VAL A 323 -18.93 6.37 14.54
N ILE A 324 -17.86 6.26 15.32
CA ILE A 324 -17.88 6.50 16.76
C ILE A 324 -17.66 7.99 16.98
N GLU A 325 -18.60 8.66 17.64
CA GLU A 325 -18.50 10.09 17.96
C GLU A 325 -18.59 10.33 19.47
N PRO A 326 -17.78 11.26 20.02
CA PRO A 326 -17.93 11.69 21.40
C PRO A 326 -19.28 12.39 21.56
N VAL A 327 -19.97 12.08 22.65
CA VAL A 327 -21.20 12.72 23.07
C VAL A 327 -20.83 13.97 23.85
N GLU A 328 -21.21 15.14 23.33
CA GLU A 328 -21.08 16.40 24.07
C GLU A 328 -21.96 16.33 25.32
N VAL A 329 -21.33 16.22 26.49
CA VAL A 329 -22.04 16.29 27.77
C VAL A 329 -22.36 17.76 28.02
N ALA A 330 -23.64 18.12 27.94
CA ALA A 330 -24.11 19.44 28.33
C ALA A 330 -23.57 19.77 29.73
N SER A 331 -22.96 20.95 29.88
CA SER A 331 -22.23 21.41 31.07
C SER A 331 -23.09 21.35 32.34
N GLY A 332 -23.18 20.18 32.97
CA GLY A 332 -23.83 19.93 34.24
C GLY A 332 -22.77 19.66 35.30
N ASN A 333 -22.83 20.40 36.40
CA ASN A 333 -21.89 20.38 37.53
C ASN A 333 -21.86 19.03 38.30
N GLY A 334 -21.46 17.94 37.66
CA GLY A 334 -21.17 16.63 38.26
C GLY A 334 -19.69 16.27 38.12
N PRO A 335 -19.16 15.37 38.99
CA PRO A 335 -17.76 14.99 38.94
C PRO A 335 -17.44 14.32 37.60
N GLN A 336 -16.28 14.67 37.03
CA GLN A 336 -15.72 14.26 35.73
C GLN A 336 -16.37 12.99 35.13
N SER A 337 -17.35 13.17 34.25
CA SER A 337 -17.92 12.08 33.49
C SER A 337 -17.01 11.83 32.28
N TYR A 338 -16.44 10.63 32.19
CA TYR A 338 -15.68 10.17 31.03
C TYR A 338 -16.45 10.47 29.73
N PRO A 339 -15.77 10.84 28.63
CA PRO A 339 -16.44 11.07 27.35
C PRO A 339 -17.25 9.84 26.98
N ARG A 340 -18.57 9.98 26.93
CA ARG A 340 -19.44 8.92 26.41
C ARG A 340 -19.30 8.92 24.90
N PHE A 341 -19.11 7.77 24.30
CA PHE A 341 -19.12 7.62 22.85
C PHE A 341 -20.46 7.05 22.40
N CYS A 342 -20.88 7.43 21.19
CA CYS A 342 -22.05 6.84 20.56
C CYS A 342 -21.74 6.45 19.12
N LEU A 343 -22.30 5.32 18.70
CA LEU A 343 -22.25 4.89 17.31
C LEU A 343 -23.32 5.64 16.51
N LYS A 344 -22.91 6.37 15.46
CA LYS A 344 -23.82 7.02 14.54
C LYS A 344 -23.71 6.42 13.15
N ARG A 345 -24.84 6.01 12.59
CA ARG A 345 -24.94 5.58 11.20
C ARG A 345 -25.18 6.80 10.30
N ARG A 346 -24.34 6.99 9.29
CA ARG A 346 -24.34 8.11 8.36
C ARG A 346 -24.46 7.62 6.92
N LEU A 347 -24.99 8.47 6.05
CA LEU A 347 -25.01 8.29 4.61
C LEU A 347 -24.41 9.54 3.96
N ARG A 348 -23.30 9.38 3.25
CA ARG A 348 -22.66 10.43 2.47
C ARG A 348 -23.01 10.22 1.00
N ILE A 349 -23.49 11.26 0.34
CA ILE A 349 -23.86 11.22 -1.08
C ILE A 349 -23.03 12.27 -1.81
N ARG A 350 -22.35 11.85 -2.88
CA ARG A 350 -21.66 12.76 -3.81
C ARG A 350 -22.23 12.50 -5.20
N THR A 351 -22.76 13.54 -5.83
CA THR A 351 -23.24 13.47 -7.21
C THR A 351 -22.35 14.35 -8.07
N LEU A 352 -21.77 13.77 -9.10
CA LEU A 352 -20.88 14.39 -10.07
C LEU A 352 -21.61 14.42 -11.42
N GLN A 353 -21.47 15.53 -12.15
CA GLN A 353 -22.08 15.72 -13.45
C GLN A 353 -21.00 16.15 -14.44
N TYR A 354 -20.94 15.47 -15.57
CA TYR A 354 -19.97 15.71 -16.64
C TYR A 354 -20.73 15.99 -17.93
N ARG A 355 -20.24 16.93 -18.74
CA ARG A 355 -20.81 17.19 -20.07
C ARG A 355 -20.15 16.26 -21.07
N PRO A 356 -20.91 15.49 -21.88
CA PRO A 356 -20.34 14.77 -23.01
C PRO A 356 -19.56 15.71 -23.93
N ALA A 357 -18.32 15.35 -24.25
CA ALA A 357 -17.48 16.11 -25.18
C ALA A 357 -18.01 16.00 -26.61
N ASN A 358 -17.88 17.07 -27.40
CA ASN A 358 -18.30 17.09 -28.80
C ASN A 358 -17.16 16.79 -29.78
N ASN A 359 -15.91 16.88 -29.31
CA ASN A 359 -14.70 16.66 -30.08
C ASN A 359 -13.58 16.18 -29.15
N ILE A 360 -12.52 15.65 -29.75
CA ILE A 360 -11.39 15.06 -29.02
C ILE A 360 -10.59 16.09 -28.21
N ASN A 361 -10.53 17.35 -28.67
CA ASN A 361 -9.79 18.40 -27.96
C ASN A 361 -10.44 18.73 -26.61
N GLU A 362 -11.79 18.78 -26.57
CA GLU A 362 -12.53 18.92 -25.30
C GLU A 362 -12.23 17.77 -24.33
N ILE A 363 -11.96 16.55 -24.83
CA ILE A 363 -11.55 15.42 -24.00
C ILE A 363 -10.16 15.69 -23.43
N TYR A 364 -9.18 15.97 -24.29
CA TYR A 364 -7.79 16.23 -23.87
C TYR A 364 -7.67 17.39 -22.87
N ASP A 365 -8.43 18.46 -23.07
CA ASP A 365 -8.45 19.63 -22.17
C ASP A 365 -9.09 19.35 -20.80
N SER A 366 -9.74 18.19 -20.64
CA SER A 366 -10.44 17.79 -19.41
C SER A 366 -9.76 16.66 -18.64
N VAL A 367 -8.62 16.15 -19.12
CA VAL A 367 -7.93 15.01 -18.52
C VAL A 367 -7.35 15.36 -17.15
N ASP A 368 -7.56 14.46 -16.19
CA ASP A 368 -6.80 14.40 -14.95
C ASP A 368 -5.68 13.35 -15.09
N GLN A 369 -4.45 13.83 -15.27
CA GLN A 369 -3.27 12.98 -15.47
C GLN A 369 -2.97 12.04 -14.30
N GLU A 370 -3.30 12.43 -13.06
CA GLU A 370 -3.03 11.60 -11.88
C GLU A 370 -4.07 10.49 -11.77
N ALA A 371 -5.33 10.77 -12.12
CA ALA A 371 -6.38 9.75 -12.20
C ALA A 371 -6.10 8.74 -13.32
N VAL A 372 -5.62 9.20 -14.49
CA VAL A 372 -5.20 8.32 -15.58
C VAL A 372 -4.07 7.40 -15.14
N LEU A 373 -3.04 7.94 -14.48
CA LEU A 373 -1.95 7.14 -13.92
C LEU A 373 -2.46 6.08 -12.95
N HIS A 374 -3.41 6.45 -12.08
CA HIS A 374 -3.98 5.54 -11.09
C HIS A 374 -4.66 4.32 -11.71
N ILE A 375 -5.53 4.54 -12.69
CA ILE A 375 -6.18 3.45 -13.45
C ILE A 375 -5.15 2.63 -14.24
N LEU A 376 -4.17 3.29 -14.86
CA LEU A 376 -3.12 2.61 -15.63
C LEU A 376 -2.29 1.67 -14.75
N VAL A 377 -1.92 2.09 -13.54
CA VAL A 377 -1.19 1.26 -12.58
C VAL A 377 -2.00 0.02 -12.19
N HIS A 378 -3.31 0.15 -11.94
CA HIS A 378 -4.16 -1.01 -11.65
C HIS A 378 -4.19 -2.02 -12.81
N LYS A 379 -4.37 -1.53 -14.04
CA LYS A 379 -4.38 -2.40 -15.25
C LYS A 379 -3.04 -3.10 -15.46
N VAL A 380 -1.94 -2.38 -15.29
CA VAL A 380 -0.60 -2.92 -15.44
C VAL A 380 -0.26 -3.95 -14.35
N ILE A 381 -0.71 -3.74 -13.11
CA ILE A 381 -0.58 -4.74 -12.04
C ILE A 381 -1.33 -6.02 -12.42
N LEU A 382 -2.57 -5.90 -12.93
CA LEU A 382 -3.36 -7.06 -13.35
C LEU A 382 -2.66 -7.85 -14.48
N VAL A 383 -2.25 -7.15 -15.55
CA VAL A 383 -1.50 -7.77 -16.67
C VAL A 383 -0.21 -8.41 -16.17
N SER A 384 0.49 -7.79 -15.22
CA SER A 384 1.73 -8.36 -14.67
C SER A 384 1.49 -9.64 -13.86
N LEU A 385 0.37 -9.72 -13.14
CA LEU A 385 0.00 -10.90 -12.36
C LEU A 385 -0.46 -12.07 -13.26
N GLU A 386 -1.12 -11.77 -14.37
CA GLU A 386 -1.65 -12.78 -15.30
C GLU A 386 -0.58 -13.25 -16.31
N ASN A 387 0.18 -12.32 -16.88
CA ASN A 387 1.04 -12.56 -18.05
C ASN A 387 2.52 -12.28 -17.79
N GLY A 388 2.88 -11.84 -16.58
CA GLY A 388 4.26 -11.56 -16.18
C GLY A 388 4.66 -10.09 -16.34
N VAL A 389 5.72 -9.70 -15.61
CA VAL A 389 6.16 -8.30 -15.51
C VAL A 389 6.55 -7.72 -16.87
N ARG A 390 7.17 -8.52 -17.75
CA ARG A 390 7.54 -8.07 -19.09
C ARG A 390 6.33 -7.66 -19.92
N GLU A 391 5.25 -8.42 -19.85
CA GLU A 391 4.01 -8.07 -20.54
C GLU A 391 3.36 -6.82 -19.93
N GLY A 392 3.42 -6.67 -18.61
CA GLY A 392 3.01 -5.42 -17.96
C GLY A 392 3.79 -4.19 -18.44
N ARG A 393 5.11 -4.34 -18.68
CA ARG A 393 5.95 -3.27 -19.26
C ARG A 393 5.56 -2.96 -20.70
N ASN A 394 5.40 -3.98 -21.54
CA ASN A 394 5.00 -3.81 -22.94
C ASN A 394 3.63 -3.11 -23.01
N SER A 395 2.66 -3.58 -22.22
CA SER A 395 1.31 -3.01 -22.18
C SER A 395 1.29 -1.52 -21.87
N VAL A 396 2.07 -1.04 -20.88
CA VAL A 396 2.11 0.39 -20.54
C VAL A 396 2.86 1.21 -21.59
N HIS A 397 3.88 0.63 -22.23
CA HIS A 397 4.63 1.26 -23.31
C HIS A 397 3.74 1.45 -24.55
N ASP A 398 3.09 0.38 -25.00
CA ASP A 398 2.19 0.35 -26.14
C ASP A 398 1.01 1.30 -25.92
N TRP A 399 0.46 1.33 -24.70
CA TRP A 399 -0.60 2.27 -24.34
C TRP A 399 -0.19 3.73 -24.56
N LEU A 400 1.04 4.10 -24.17
CA LEU A 400 1.56 5.45 -24.38
C LEU A 400 1.75 5.75 -25.87
N ALA A 401 2.32 4.80 -26.63
CA ALA A 401 2.50 4.95 -28.07
C ALA A 401 1.15 5.15 -28.77
N ILE A 402 0.14 4.36 -28.45
CA ILE A 402 -1.23 4.48 -28.98
C ILE A 402 -1.84 5.85 -28.64
N LEU A 403 -1.70 6.31 -27.38
CA LEU A 403 -2.22 7.62 -26.97
C LEU A 403 -1.59 8.75 -27.79
N ILE A 404 -0.25 8.73 -27.96
CA ILE A 404 0.47 9.74 -28.72
C ILE A 404 0.12 9.68 -30.20
N THR A 405 -0.03 8.49 -30.78
CA THR A 405 -0.50 8.28 -32.16
C THR A 405 -1.85 8.98 -32.37
N ARG A 406 -2.83 8.69 -31.51
CA ARG A 406 -4.17 9.29 -31.62
C ARG A 406 -4.19 10.80 -31.39
N TYR A 407 -3.35 11.30 -30.48
CA TYR A 407 -3.16 12.73 -30.31
C TYR A 407 -2.58 13.40 -31.57
N ASN A 408 -1.61 12.76 -32.23
CA ASN A 408 -1.02 13.28 -33.47
C ASN A 408 -1.98 13.22 -34.66
N ASP A 409 -2.84 12.20 -34.75
CA ASP A 409 -3.92 12.16 -35.75
C ASP A 409 -4.90 13.34 -35.59
N ALA A 410 -5.27 13.62 -34.34
CA ALA A 410 -6.11 14.77 -34.01
C ALA A 410 -5.42 16.10 -34.37
N LEU A 411 -4.11 16.22 -34.10
CA LEU A 411 -3.33 17.39 -34.49
C LEU A 411 -3.27 17.58 -36.01
N ARG A 412 -2.97 16.51 -36.77
CA ARG A 412 -2.86 16.56 -38.25
C ARG A 412 -4.15 16.96 -38.96
N SER A 413 -5.29 16.76 -38.29
CA SER A 413 -6.57 17.26 -38.77
C SER A 413 -6.63 18.81 -38.80
N ASP A 414 -5.71 19.50 -38.11
CA ASP A 414 -5.51 20.94 -38.22
C ASP A 414 -4.60 21.28 -39.43
N PRO A 415 -5.08 22.02 -40.44
CA PRO A 415 -4.30 22.38 -41.63
C PRO A 415 -3.07 23.26 -41.34
N ARG A 416 -2.89 23.73 -40.11
CA ARG A 416 -1.73 24.53 -39.68
C ARG A 416 -0.55 23.69 -39.22
N THR A 417 -0.74 22.40 -38.93
CA THR A 417 0.34 21.52 -38.48
C THR A 417 1.02 20.81 -39.66
N PRO A 418 2.37 20.82 -39.74
CA PRO A 418 3.08 20.09 -40.78
C PRO A 418 2.95 18.58 -40.57
N GLU A 419 2.60 17.83 -41.62
CA GLU A 419 2.39 16.37 -41.60
C GLU A 419 3.60 15.57 -41.08
N SER A 420 4.81 16.09 -41.26
CA SER A 420 6.06 15.44 -40.84
C SER A 420 6.41 15.61 -39.35
N HIS A 421 5.66 16.42 -38.61
CA HIS A 421 5.94 16.69 -37.19
C HIS A 421 5.19 15.69 -36.30
N ILE A 422 5.92 14.99 -35.44
CA ILE A 422 5.34 14.14 -34.38
C ILE A 422 5.58 14.85 -33.04
N ASP A 423 4.49 15.30 -32.41
CA ASP A 423 4.49 15.87 -31.08
C ASP A 423 4.34 14.75 -30.03
N ILE A 424 5.44 14.43 -29.35
CA ILE A 424 5.48 13.43 -28.27
C ILE A 424 5.39 14.09 -26.88
N ASP A 425 5.41 15.42 -26.82
CA ASP A 425 5.48 16.20 -25.58
C ASP A 425 4.13 16.77 -25.17
N PHE A 426 3.08 16.49 -25.95
CA PHE A 426 1.77 17.10 -25.79
C PHE A 426 1.89 18.63 -25.68
N SER A 427 2.68 19.23 -26.58
CA SER A 427 3.02 20.66 -26.55
C SER A 427 1.80 21.58 -26.56
N GLN A 428 0.69 21.12 -27.15
CA GLN A 428 -0.58 21.86 -27.22
C GLN A 428 -1.58 21.46 -26.13
N CYS A 429 -1.31 20.43 -25.33
CA CYS A 429 -2.19 19.96 -24.27
C CYS A 429 -1.47 19.83 -22.91
N PRO A 430 -1.49 20.88 -22.07
CA PRO A 430 -0.81 20.89 -20.77
C PRO A 430 -1.22 19.75 -19.83
N HIS A 431 -2.47 19.29 -19.90
CA HIS A 431 -3.00 18.22 -19.05
C HIS A 431 -2.44 16.82 -19.37
N LEU A 432 -1.76 16.65 -20.50
CA LEU A 432 -1.12 15.39 -20.90
C LEU A 432 0.40 15.42 -20.76
N GLN A 433 0.99 16.58 -20.46
CA GLN A 433 2.44 16.77 -20.50
C GLN A 433 3.23 15.95 -19.48
N MET A 434 2.60 15.47 -18.40
CA MET A 434 3.24 14.60 -17.40
C MET A 434 3.07 13.11 -17.69
N ILE A 435 2.18 12.73 -18.61
CA ILE A 435 1.89 11.31 -18.90
C ILE A 435 3.17 10.56 -19.32
N PRO A 436 4.02 11.07 -20.24
CA PRO A 436 5.26 10.39 -20.58
C PRO A 436 6.21 10.18 -19.39
N GLN A 437 6.30 11.14 -18.48
CA GLN A 437 7.13 11.09 -17.27
C GLN A 437 6.59 10.07 -16.28
N PHE A 438 5.27 9.97 -16.13
CA PHE A 438 4.64 8.96 -15.29
C PHE A 438 4.84 7.56 -15.83
N VAL A 439 4.67 7.35 -17.14
CA VAL A 439 4.96 6.05 -17.78
C VAL A 439 6.43 5.69 -17.63
N PHE A 440 7.34 6.63 -17.87
CA PHE A 440 8.77 6.43 -17.64
C PHE A 440 9.08 6.07 -16.18
N GLY A 441 8.56 6.83 -15.22
CA GLY A 441 8.72 6.56 -13.79
C GLY A 441 8.17 5.19 -13.38
N LEU A 442 7.04 4.78 -13.96
CA LEU A 442 6.40 3.49 -13.71
C LEU A 442 7.24 2.33 -14.26
N LEU A 443 7.76 2.44 -15.48
CA LEU A 443 8.67 1.45 -16.07
C LEU A 443 9.97 1.30 -15.27
N ARG A 444 10.42 2.38 -14.61
CA ARG A 444 11.61 2.38 -13.75
C ARG A 444 11.32 1.97 -12.30
N SER A 445 10.05 1.93 -11.92
CA SER A 445 9.62 1.57 -10.57
C SER A 445 10.02 0.11 -10.26
N PRO A 446 10.41 -0.20 -9.01
CA PRO A 446 10.60 -1.59 -8.58
C PRO A 446 9.36 -2.48 -8.79
N LEU A 447 8.19 -1.87 -8.99
CA LEU A 447 6.98 -2.58 -9.40
C LEU A 447 7.15 -3.33 -10.73
N LEU A 448 7.84 -2.74 -11.71
CA LEU A 448 7.94 -3.24 -13.09
C LEU A 448 9.35 -3.54 -13.57
N ARG A 449 10.41 -3.33 -12.79
CA ARG A 449 11.74 -3.79 -13.25
C ARG A 449 11.83 -5.30 -13.25
N LEU A 450 12.67 -5.84 -14.11
CA LEU A 450 12.77 -7.28 -14.29
C LEU A 450 13.40 -7.94 -13.06
N HIS A 451 13.09 -9.20 -12.83
CA HIS A 451 13.60 -9.95 -11.67
C HIS A 451 15.14 -10.04 -11.67
N GLU A 452 15.74 -10.10 -12.87
CA GLU A 452 17.20 -10.13 -13.09
C GLU A 452 17.93 -8.91 -12.50
N GLU A 453 17.23 -7.81 -12.24
CA GLU A 453 17.78 -6.60 -11.63
C GLU A 453 17.89 -6.68 -10.08
N GLY A 454 17.58 -7.84 -9.48
CA GLY A 454 17.79 -8.09 -8.06
C GLY A 454 16.73 -7.48 -7.14
N ILE A 455 15.50 -7.31 -7.62
CA ILE A 455 14.39 -6.82 -6.79
C ILE A 455 13.86 -7.93 -5.90
N HIS A 456 13.79 -7.68 -4.60
CA HIS A 456 13.17 -8.61 -3.66
C HIS A 456 11.67 -8.76 -3.99
N PRO A 457 11.16 -10.00 -4.19
CA PRO A 457 9.78 -10.24 -4.61
C PRO A 457 8.76 -9.69 -3.62
N ASP A 458 8.98 -9.86 -2.31
CA ASP A 458 8.06 -9.30 -1.30
C ASP A 458 7.99 -7.78 -1.33
N TYR A 459 9.09 -7.10 -1.69
CA TYR A 459 9.08 -5.65 -1.83
C TYR A 459 8.21 -5.22 -3.03
N ARG A 460 8.27 -5.97 -4.13
CA ARG A 460 7.40 -5.76 -5.29
C ARG A 460 5.93 -5.97 -4.91
N ILE A 461 5.61 -7.05 -4.20
CA ILE A 461 4.24 -7.31 -3.75
C ILE A 461 3.76 -6.21 -2.82
N TYR A 462 4.60 -5.77 -1.88
CA TYR A 462 4.28 -4.62 -1.03
C TYR A 462 3.97 -3.37 -1.87
N LEU A 463 4.76 -3.05 -2.90
CA LEU A 463 4.47 -1.93 -3.80
C LEU A 463 3.16 -2.10 -4.58
N GLN A 464 2.81 -3.31 -5.03
CA GLN A 464 1.51 -3.59 -5.65
C GLN A 464 0.37 -3.18 -4.70
N CYS A 465 0.44 -3.61 -3.45
CA CYS A 465 -0.58 -3.33 -2.43
C CYS A 465 -0.62 -1.85 -2.07
N LEU A 466 0.55 -1.24 -1.85
CA LEU A 466 0.67 0.18 -1.53
C LEU A 466 0.09 1.03 -2.66
N PHE A 467 0.59 0.89 -3.88
CA PHE A 467 0.19 1.74 -5.00
C PHE A 467 -1.30 1.61 -5.35
N SER A 468 -1.86 0.42 -5.18
CA SER A 468 -3.30 0.17 -5.37
C SER A 468 -4.20 0.84 -4.32
N SER A 469 -3.64 1.26 -3.18
CA SER A 469 -4.40 1.87 -2.08
C SER A 469 -4.18 3.39 -1.94
N LEU A 470 -3.19 3.95 -2.64
CA LEU A 470 -2.88 5.38 -2.59
C LEU A 470 -3.92 6.20 -3.36
N GLU A 471 -4.13 7.44 -2.91
CA GLU A 471 -4.81 8.45 -3.70
C GLU A 471 -3.96 8.85 -4.93
N PRO A 472 -4.57 9.38 -6.01
CA PRO A 472 -3.86 9.74 -7.24
C PRO A 472 -2.64 10.65 -7.02
N SER A 473 -2.76 11.68 -6.17
CA SER A 473 -1.67 12.62 -5.91
C SER A 473 -0.47 11.99 -5.19
N SER A 474 -0.76 11.04 -4.29
CA SER A 474 0.26 10.32 -3.54
C SER A 474 0.95 9.28 -4.41
N LEU A 475 0.18 8.58 -5.26
CA LEU A 475 0.71 7.64 -6.24
C LEU A 475 1.62 8.33 -7.27
N ALA A 476 1.21 9.48 -7.79
CA ALA A 476 2.02 10.27 -8.73
C ALA A 476 3.40 10.61 -8.14
N LYS A 477 3.45 11.03 -6.87
CA LYS A 477 4.72 11.31 -6.15
C LYS A 477 5.53 10.05 -5.86
N ALA A 478 4.87 8.92 -5.61
CA ALA A 478 5.55 7.65 -5.37
C ALA A 478 6.21 7.09 -6.64
N ILE A 479 5.59 7.31 -7.81
CA ILE A 479 6.08 6.87 -9.11
C ILE A 479 7.12 7.85 -9.69
N TYR A 480 6.83 9.15 -9.62
CA TYR A 480 7.69 10.20 -10.15
C TYR A 480 7.91 11.28 -9.07
N PRO A 481 8.99 11.16 -8.28
CA PRO A 481 9.27 12.03 -7.13
C PRO A 481 9.31 13.53 -7.47
N LEU A 482 9.03 14.36 -6.47
CA LEU A 482 9.11 15.82 -6.59
C LEU A 482 10.45 16.33 -6.04
N LEU A 483 11.19 17.09 -6.84
CA LEU A 483 12.44 17.74 -6.43
C LEU A 483 12.27 19.26 -6.29
N ILE A 484 12.38 19.79 -5.08
CA ILE A 484 12.23 21.22 -4.75
C ILE A 484 13.60 21.76 -4.35
N SER A 485 13.96 22.98 -4.75
CA SER A 485 15.19 23.63 -4.27
C SER A 485 14.94 24.81 -3.34
N TYR A 486 15.89 25.06 -2.46
CA TYR A 486 15.89 26.10 -1.45
C TYR A 486 17.21 26.89 -1.52
N SER A 487 17.11 28.22 -1.56
CA SER A 487 18.29 29.10 -1.49
C SER A 487 18.83 29.23 -0.08
N SER A 488 17.98 28.97 0.93
CA SER A 488 18.32 28.86 2.34
C SER A 488 17.22 28.04 3.03
N PRO A 489 17.42 27.52 4.26
CA PRO A 489 16.39 26.74 4.97
C PRO A 489 15.04 27.47 5.15
N ASN A 490 15.02 28.81 5.05
CA ASN A 490 13.82 29.65 5.19
C ASN A 490 13.28 30.19 3.87
N LYS A 491 13.90 29.87 2.72
CA LYS A 491 13.51 30.43 1.43
C LYS A 491 13.59 29.37 0.33
N GLN A 492 12.41 28.96 -0.14
CA GLN A 492 12.28 28.14 -1.34
C GLN A 492 12.77 28.93 -2.57
N ALA A 493 13.53 28.28 -3.44
CA ALA A 493 14.05 28.86 -4.67
C ALA A 493 13.20 28.45 -5.87
N PHE A 494 13.02 27.14 -6.10
CA PHE A 494 12.26 26.62 -7.24
C PHE A 494 11.37 25.44 -6.84
N PRO A 495 10.09 25.40 -7.27
CA PRO A 495 9.11 24.44 -6.79
C PRO A 495 9.20 23.04 -7.41
N ARG A 496 9.81 22.86 -8.58
CA ARG A 496 9.90 21.56 -9.25
C ARG A 496 11.04 21.52 -10.25
N HIS A 497 12.08 20.77 -9.96
CA HIS A 497 13.15 20.44 -10.89
C HIS A 497 12.85 19.15 -11.65
N THR A 498 13.54 18.96 -12.77
CA THR A 498 13.67 17.64 -13.39
C THR A 498 14.51 16.72 -12.50
N LEU A 499 14.30 15.41 -12.60
CA LEU A 499 15.00 14.40 -11.81
C LEU A 499 16.33 14.03 -12.47
N SER A 500 17.18 15.03 -12.71
CA SER A 500 18.49 14.89 -13.36
C SER A 500 19.61 15.53 -12.53
N ARG A 501 20.86 15.07 -12.68
CA ARG A 501 22.03 15.71 -12.08
C ARG A 501 22.31 17.07 -12.71
N ALA A 502 21.97 17.23 -13.99
CA ALA A 502 22.04 18.52 -14.68
C ALA A 502 21.21 19.59 -13.94
N ALA A 503 19.99 19.27 -13.48
CA ALA A 503 19.15 20.20 -12.73
C ALA A 503 19.80 20.68 -11.43
N LEU A 504 20.49 19.79 -10.71
CA LEU A 504 21.22 20.15 -9.49
C LEU A 504 22.32 21.17 -9.79
N THR A 505 23.07 20.94 -10.87
CA THR A 505 24.20 21.79 -11.27
C THR A 505 23.73 23.14 -11.80
N MET A 506 22.68 23.16 -12.62
CA MET A 506 22.16 24.37 -13.26
C MET A 506 21.36 25.27 -12.31
N SER A 507 20.74 24.71 -11.27
CA SER A 507 19.90 25.49 -10.35
C SER A 507 20.67 26.39 -9.38
N GLU A 508 21.99 26.18 -9.24
CA GLU A 508 22.89 26.85 -8.28
C GLU A 508 22.35 26.88 -6.83
N SER A 509 21.39 26.03 -6.51
CA SER A 509 20.73 26.01 -5.20
C SER A 509 21.54 25.15 -4.22
N PRO A 510 21.75 25.60 -2.97
CA PRO A 510 22.54 24.85 -2.00
C PRO A 510 21.78 23.66 -1.38
N ILE A 511 20.45 23.68 -1.37
CA ILE A 511 19.63 22.71 -0.65
C ILE A 511 18.50 22.21 -1.57
N PHE A 512 18.26 20.92 -1.55
CA PHE A 512 17.17 20.25 -2.27
C PHE A 512 16.35 19.39 -1.32
N LEU A 513 15.04 19.41 -1.49
CA LEU A 513 14.09 18.50 -0.86
C LEU A 513 13.51 17.61 -1.94
N LEU A 514 13.81 16.32 -1.87
CA LEU A 514 13.21 15.28 -2.68
C LEU A 514 12.07 14.63 -1.90
N ASP A 515 10.89 14.58 -2.51
CA ASP A 515 9.71 13.89 -2.00
C ASP A 515 9.31 12.71 -2.90
N ALA A 516 9.56 11.50 -2.40
CA ALA A 516 9.27 10.23 -3.07
C ALA A 516 8.16 9.44 -2.35
N PHE A 517 7.25 10.12 -1.64
CA PHE A 517 6.14 9.54 -0.86
C PHE A 517 6.54 8.66 0.33
N THR A 518 7.28 7.56 0.14
CA THR A 518 7.82 6.70 1.23
C THR A 518 9.07 7.30 1.88
N ASN A 519 9.80 8.14 1.14
CA ASN A 519 11.05 8.74 1.56
C ASN A 519 11.03 10.26 1.33
N LEU A 520 11.59 10.99 2.27
CA LEU A 520 11.90 12.42 2.18
C LEU A 520 13.41 12.57 2.30
N VAL A 521 14.07 13.15 1.29
CA VAL A 521 15.52 13.34 1.30
C VAL A 521 15.85 14.82 1.21
N VAL A 522 16.55 15.33 2.23
CA VAL A 522 17.10 16.68 2.23
C VAL A 522 18.56 16.59 1.83
N TYR A 523 18.88 17.02 0.61
CA TYR A 523 20.23 16.99 0.07
C TYR A 523 20.84 18.38 0.08
N TYR A 524 21.98 18.54 0.76
CA TYR A 524 22.82 19.73 0.69
C TYR A 524 23.86 19.51 -0.40
N SER A 525 23.92 20.39 -1.40
CA SER A 525 24.89 20.30 -2.50
C SER A 525 26.33 20.27 -1.98
N SER A 526 27.22 19.58 -2.69
CA SER A 526 28.66 19.62 -2.41
C SER A 526 29.27 21.02 -2.56
N THR A 527 28.60 21.90 -3.32
CA THR A 527 28.96 23.32 -3.49
C THR A 527 28.26 24.25 -2.51
N ALA A 528 27.43 23.73 -1.60
CA ALA A 528 26.73 24.54 -0.61
C ALA A 528 27.70 25.25 0.33
N ASP A 529 27.40 26.50 0.67
CA ASP A 529 28.20 27.27 1.63
C ASP A 529 28.26 26.53 2.98
N PRO A 530 29.46 26.22 3.51
CA PRO A 530 29.63 25.59 4.81
C PRO A 530 29.02 26.37 5.99
N SER A 531 28.72 27.65 5.80
CA SER A 531 28.03 28.49 6.79
C SER A 531 26.56 28.13 6.98
N LEU A 532 25.95 27.41 6.02
CA LEU A 532 24.55 27.00 6.11
C LEU A 532 24.35 26.01 7.26
N PRO A 533 23.29 26.19 8.07
CA PRO A 533 23.04 25.31 9.20
C PRO A 533 22.69 23.90 8.71
N PHE A 534 23.39 22.92 9.27
CA PHE A 534 23.13 21.50 9.05
C PHE A 534 23.19 20.74 10.39
N PRO A 535 22.16 19.95 10.74
CA PRO A 535 20.88 19.80 10.03
C PRO A 535 20.09 21.11 9.98
N PRO A 536 19.08 21.24 9.09
CA PRO A 536 18.28 22.47 9.01
C PRO A 536 17.57 22.75 10.35
N PRO A 537 17.49 24.02 10.80
CA PRO A 537 16.90 24.40 12.08
C PRO A 537 15.45 23.91 12.23
N HIS A 538 15.02 23.61 13.45
CA HIS A 538 13.67 23.06 13.71
C HIS A 538 12.54 24.02 13.34
N ASP A 539 12.78 25.33 13.45
CA ASP A 539 11.84 26.42 13.23
C ASP A 539 11.92 27.02 11.81
N CYS A 540 12.61 26.36 10.88
CA CYS A 540 12.72 26.85 9.51
C CYS A 540 11.58 26.38 8.59
N LEU A 541 11.35 27.12 7.50
CA LEU A 541 10.34 26.79 6.48
C LEU A 541 10.51 25.34 5.96
N LEU A 542 11.74 24.92 5.66
CA LEU A 542 12.02 23.57 5.17
C LEU A 542 11.55 22.49 6.17
N ARG A 543 11.75 22.70 7.48
CA ARG A 543 11.26 21.76 8.49
C ARG A 543 9.75 21.81 8.67
N THR A 544 9.13 22.97 8.59
CA THR A 544 7.67 23.08 8.56
C THR A 544 7.08 22.30 7.38
N THR A 545 7.64 22.45 6.18
CA THR A 545 7.23 21.70 4.99
C THR A 545 7.38 20.19 5.20
N ILE A 546 8.52 19.73 5.71
CA ILE A 546 8.75 18.30 5.99
C ILE A 546 7.76 17.74 7.00
N ASN A 547 7.45 18.49 8.06
CA ASN A 547 6.50 18.05 9.08
C ASN A 547 5.08 17.98 8.52
N ALA A 548 4.67 18.95 7.68
CA ALA A 548 3.40 18.91 6.98
C ALA A 548 3.31 17.70 6.04
N LEU A 549 4.35 17.46 5.24
CA LEU A 549 4.44 16.30 4.35
C LEU A 549 4.38 14.97 5.11
N LYS A 550 5.00 14.89 6.29
CA LYS A 550 4.88 13.72 7.16
C LYS A 550 3.44 13.53 7.62
N GLN A 551 2.72 14.57 7.99
CA GLN A 551 1.33 14.48 8.49
C GLN A 551 0.33 14.10 7.40
N ASP A 552 0.57 14.53 6.16
CA ASP A 552 -0.34 14.37 5.01
C ASP A 552 -0.33 12.96 4.36
N ARG A 553 0.20 11.93 5.04
CA ARG A 553 0.40 10.59 4.46
C ARG A 553 -0.24 9.48 5.26
N CYS A 554 -0.63 8.42 4.56
CA CYS A 554 -1.14 7.19 5.15
C CYS A 554 -0.03 6.43 5.91
N ILE A 555 1.23 6.53 5.46
CA ILE A 555 2.44 6.00 6.09
C ILE A 555 3.41 7.11 6.48
N THR A 556 4.26 6.87 7.46
CA THR A 556 5.28 7.81 7.92
C THR A 556 6.49 7.71 6.99
N PRO A 557 6.81 8.77 6.23
CA PRO A 557 7.97 8.71 5.37
C PRO A 557 9.27 8.77 6.16
N LYS A 558 10.25 7.98 5.72
CA LYS A 558 11.62 8.02 6.24
C LYS A 558 12.28 9.33 5.82
N LEU A 559 12.85 10.05 6.78
CA LEU A 559 13.53 11.32 6.54
C LEU A 559 15.04 11.10 6.58
N MET A 560 15.70 11.35 5.46
CA MET A 560 17.14 11.35 5.34
C MET A 560 17.65 12.77 5.08
N ILE A 561 18.77 13.14 5.70
CA ILE A 561 19.42 14.45 5.48
C ILE A 561 20.88 14.15 5.16
N VAL A 562 21.34 14.58 3.99
CA VAL A 562 22.63 14.17 3.41
C VAL A 562 23.41 15.41 2.98
N ARG A 563 24.72 15.43 3.24
CA ARG A 563 25.66 16.38 2.64
C ARG A 563 26.40 15.75 1.46
N GLY A 564 26.23 16.34 0.28
CA GLY A 564 26.97 15.96 -0.91
C GLY A 564 28.48 16.02 -0.71
N GLY A 565 29.17 14.94 -1.08
CA GLY A 565 30.63 14.83 -0.97
C GLY A 565 31.18 14.51 0.43
N GLN A 566 30.33 14.43 1.46
CA GLN A 566 30.72 13.99 2.82
C GLN A 566 30.00 12.71 3.22
N ASP A 567 28.69 12.68 3.02
CA ASP A 567 27.82 11.53 3.35
C ASP A 567 27.55 10.69 2.10
N ASP A 568 27.05 9.46 2.29
CA ASP A 568 26.59 8.62 1.18
C ASP A 568 25.32 9.21 0.54
N SER A 569 25.45 9.68 -0.70
CA SER A 569 24.35 10.24 -1.50
C SER A 569 23.69 9.22 -2.44
N SER A 570 24.07 7.94 -2.38
CA SER A 570 23.58 6.89 -3.28
C SER A 570 22.05 6.84 -3.37
N LEU A 571 21.36 6.87 -2.22
CA LEU A 571 19.90 6.84 -2.16
C LEU A 571 19.26 8.06 -2.83
N PHE A 572 19.81 9.26 -2.62
CA PHE A 572 19.33 10.48 -3.28
C PHE A 572 19.55 10.41 -4.80
N GLU A 573 20.73 9.97 -5.22
CA GLU A 573 21.09 9.86 -6.62
C GLU A 573 20.27 8.81 -7.39
N ASN A 574 19.87 7.73 -6.71
CA ASN A 574 18.99 6.72 -7.30
C ASN A 574 17.61 7.29 -7.71
N TYR A 575 17.17 8.37 -7.06
CA TYR A 575 15.94 9.08 -7.42
C TYR A 575 16.10 10.10 -8.56
N LEU A 576 17.32 10.37 -9.02
CA LEU A 576 17.58 11.17 -10.22
C LEU A 576 17.40 10.28 -11.47
N ILE A 577 16.14 9.96 -11.75
CA ILE A 577 15.78 8.89 -12.67
C ILE A 577 15.89 9.27 -14.16
N GLU A 578 15.95 10.54 -14.53
CA GLU A 578 15.86 10.92 -15.95
C GLU A 578 17.13 10.63 -16.77
N GLU A 579 18.27 10.43 -16.12
CA GLU A 579 19.54 10.14 -16.80
C GLU A 579 19.80 8.65 -17.01
N GLN A 580 19.01 7.78 -16.37
CA GLN A 580 19.23 6.34 -16.38
C GLN A 580 18.23 5.66 -17.31
N ASP A 581 18.69 4.66 -18.05
CA ASP A 581 17.89 3.98 -19.06
C ASP A 581 16.74 3.17 -18.42
N VAL A 582 15.69 2.90 -19.22
CA VAL A 582 14.45 2.25 -18.76
C VAL A 582 14.66 0.80 -18.31
N ASP A 583 15.59 0.07 -18.95
CA ASP A 583 15.84 -1.36 -18.71
C ASP A 583 17.00 -1.64 -17.75
N GLY A 584 17.52 -0.62 -17.06
CA GLY A 584 18.52 -0.77 -15.99
C GLY A 584 19.86 -1.44 -16.35
N SER A 585 20.02 -1.91 -17.59
CA SER A 585 21.10 -2.82 -18.04
C SER A 585 22.25 -2.11 -18.77
N GLY A 586 22.16 -0.80 -18.98
CA GLY A 586 23.16 0.00 -19.69
C GLY A 586 24.03 0.85 -18.77
N TYR A 587 25.29 1.10 -19.18
CA TYR A 587 26.02 2.28 -18.72
C TYR A 587 25.12 3.49 -18.96
N ALA A 588 24.79 4.24 -17.90
CA ALA A 588 23.91 5.40 -17.99
C ALA A 588 24.35 6.28 -19.17
N SER A 589 23.55 6.27 -20.24
CA SER A 589 23.82 7.05 -21.45
C SER A 589 23.82 8.57 -21.18
N GLY A 590 23.43 8.97 -19.97
CA GLY A 590 23.17 10.35 -19.56
C GLY A 590 21.86 10.89 -20.11
N ASN A 591 21.15 10.10 -20.93
CA ASN A 591 20.02 10.53 -21.74
C ASN A 591 18.79 9.63 -21.53
N GLY A 592 18.67 8.88 -20.43
CA GLY A 592 17.63 7.86 -20.23
C GLY A 592 16.21 8.26 -20.68
N PHE A 593 15.66 9.35 -20.15
CA PHE A 593 14.33 9.85 -20.53
C PHE A 593 14.27 10.37 -21.98
N ILE A 594 15.37 10.95 -22.48
CA ILE A 594 15.49 11.41 -23.87
C ILE A 594 15.47 10.20 -24.82
N SER A 595 16.23 9.16 -24.52
CA SER A 595 16.27 7.91 -25.28
C SER A 595 14.91 7.21 -25.29
N PHE A 596 14.22 7.17 -24.15
CA PHE A 596 12.85 6.67 -24.06
C PHE A 596 11.89 7.43 -24.99
N ARG A 597 11.93 8.76 -24.94
CA ARG A 597 11.11 9.64 -25.80
C ARG A 597 11.38 9.41 -27.29
N GLU A 598 12.64 9.26 -27.68
CA GLU A 598 13.00 8.97 -29.07
C GLU A 598 12.59 7.55 -29.49
N GLY A 599 12.61 6.57 -28.58
CA GLY A 599 12.05 5.23 -28.82
C GLY A 599 10.56 5.29 -29.15
N ILE A 600 9.77 5.95 -28.29
CA ILE A 600 8.33 6.17 -28.50
C ILE A 600 8.06 6.94 -29.81
N ARG A 601 8.86 7.96 -30.13
CA ARG A 601 8.73 8.71 -31.40
C ARG A 601 8.85 7.78 -32.61
N ASN A 602 9.83 6.87 -32.60
CA ASN A 602 10.05 5.95 -33.71
C ASN A 602 8.88 4.98 -33.85
N GLU A 603 8.38 4.43 -32.75
CA GLU A 603 7.22 3.53 -32.76
C GLU A 603 5.95 4.23 -33.26
N VAL A 604 5.65 5.43 -32.76
CA VAL A 604 4.53 6.25 -33.25
C VAL A 604 4.68 6.52 -34.75
N ALA A 605 5.89 6.79 -35.23
CA ALA A 605 6.14 7.00 -36.65
C ALA A 605 5.84 5.73 -37.48
N GLU A 606 6.16 4.55 -36.97
CA GLU A 606 5.84 3.28 -37.64
C GLU A 606 4.32 3.01 -37.64
N ILE A 607 3.63 3.17 -36.51
CA ILE A 607 2.16 2.99 -36.43
C ILE A 607 1.45 3.91 -37.42
N LEU A 608 1.84 5.19 -37.47
CA LEU A 608 1.24 6.16 -38.38
C LEU A 608 1.52 5.86 -39.86
N LYS A 609 2.69 5.26 -40.18
CA LYS A 609 2.98 4.81 -41.54
C LYS A 609 2.11 3.63 -41.91
N GLU A 610 1.97 2.64 -41.03
CA GLU A 610 1.15 1.45 -41.25
C GLU A 610 -0.33 1.83 -41.48
N GLU A 611 -0.89 2.73 -40.67
CA GLU A 611 -2.28 3.20 -40.81
C GLU A 611 -2.50 4.06 -42.07
N SER A 612 -1.47 4.77 -42.55
CA SER A 612 -1.54 5.56 -43.80
C SER A 612 -1.35 4.73 -45.08
N GLY A 613 -0.76 3.54 -44.95
CA GLY A 613 -0.43 2.63 -46.04
C GLY A 613 -1.49 1.56 -46.33
N SER A 614 -2.48 1.41 -45.44
CA SER A 614 -3.71 0.61 -45.62
C SER A 614 -4.84 1.45 -46.17
#